data_AF-A0A7X2T0C0-F1
#
_entry.id   AF-A0A7X2T0C0-F1
#
_cell.length_a   1.000
_cell.length_b   1.000
_cell.length_c   1.000
_cell.angle_alpha   90.00
_cell.angle_beta   90.00
_cell.angle_gamma   90.00
#
_symmetry.space_group_name_H-M   'P 1'
#
loop_
_entity.id
_entity.type
_entity.pdbx_description
1 polymer ?
#
loop_
_entity_poly.entity_id
_entity_poly.type
_entity_poly.pdbx_seq_one_letter_code
_entity_poly.pdbx_strand_id
1 'polypeptide(L)'
;MQNFLLYIIAIFFVIGAIDYIMGNKLKLGHLFSNGLKTMGPLAISMVGILSLTPLFSNLINTYLSPFMTKLSLDPSICSSCFIAVDMGAYNLSLKIAQSSSFIKFSGILVSSILGCTLSFTLPLSLGMIKEKDMNLLAKGMLCGLITCPIGLFIGGLLLKIEFSILLLNLMPIIILSVILSVFIIFKQDMCIAVFKIFGKLIVTISIIGLILQSINSIAGIQIIDNLMDLKEVLYIVGKIAIFLGGAYVMLECIQRVFKKQLAKLSTKFNIGVNSITALIGSLASAIVVFSDFDNLDDKGKILCSAFSVGGAYVLGGQLGFVASVDTSIISIYIITKLISGIAAIVLSSIIHKHNS
;
A
#
# COMPACT_ATOMS: atom_id res chain seq x y z
N MET A 1 10.91 -22.10 -0.60
CA MET A 1 12.08 -21.29 -0.99
C MET A 1 12.00 -19.99 -0.23
N GLN A 2 12.91 -19.72 0.70
CA GLN A 2 13.04 -18.37 1.28
C GLN A 2 13.22 -17.38 0.13
N ASN A 3 12.44 -16.30 0.10
CA ASN A 3 12.48 -15.37 -1.03
C ASN A 3 13.87 -14.75 -1.11
N PHE A 4 14.56 -15.01 -2.22
CA PHE A 4 15.86 -14.42 -2.59
C PHE A 4 15.91 -12.90 -2.35
N LEU A 5 14.77 -12.22 -2.53
CA LEU A 5 14.62 -10.81 -2.24
C LEU A 5 14.92 -10.42 -0.77
N LEU A 6 14.50 -11.23 0.21
CA LEU A 6 14.78 -10.94 1.62
C LEU A 6 16.27 -10.97 1.92
N TYR A 7 17.02 -11.88 1.26
CA TYR A 7 18.47 -11.91 1.35
C TYR A 7 19.11 -10.67 0.73
N ILE A 8 18.62 -10.23 -0.44
CA ILE A 8 19.09 -8.99 -1.07
C ILE A 8 18.89 -7.80 -0.12
N ILE A 9 17.70 -7.67 0.48
CA ILE A 9 17.38 -6.59 1.40
C ILE A 9 18.27 -6.64 2.64
N ALA A 10 18.55 -7.84 3.17
CA ALA A 10 19.48 -8.01 4.29
C ALA A 10 20.92 -7.59 3.92
N ILE A 11 21.39 -7.89 2.71
CA ILE A 11 22.71 -7.44 2.23
C ILE A 11 22.76 -5.91 2.18
N PHE A 12 21.74 -5.26 1.60
CA PHE A 12 21.69 -3.79 1.55
C PHE A 12 21.53 -3.15 2.93
N PHE A 13 20.85 -3.81 3.87
CA PHE A 13 20.81 -3.39 5.27
C PHE A 13 22.22 -3.36 5.87
N VAL A 14 23.00 -4.43 5.67
CA VAL A 14 24.39 -4.51 6.15
C VAL A 14 25.26 -3.44 5.49
N ILE A 15 25.16 -3.25 4.17
CA ILE A 15 25.90 -2.19 3.45
C ILE A 15 25.58 -0.81 4.02
N GLY A 16 24.30 -0.50 4.22
CA GLY A 16 23.87 0.77 4.81
C GLY A 16 24.37 0.95 6.25
N ALA A 17 24.30 -0.09 7.08
CA ALA A 17 24.80 -0.06 8.44
C ALA A 17 26.32 0.17 8.50
N ILE A 18 27.09 -0.51 7.63
CA ILE A 18 28.54 -0.31 7.52
C ILE A 18 28.85 1.14 7.11
N ASP A 19 28.18 1.67 6.09
CA ASP A 19 28.38 3.05 5.67
C ASP A 19 28.01 4.05 6.78
N TYR A 20 26.96 3.77 7.56
CA TYR A 20 26.59 4.57 8.73
C TYR A 20 27.71 4.61 9.77
N ILE A 21 28.32 3.46 10.09
CA ILE A 21 29.46 3.37 11.02
C ILE A 21 30.69 4.11 10.47
N MET A 22 30.91 4.07 9.16
CA MET A 22 32.06 4.72 8.51
C MET A 22 31.89 6.24 8.29
N GLY A 23 30.82 6.84 8.82
CA GLY A 23 30.55 8.28 8.70
C GLY A 23 29.80 8.69 7.43
N ASN A 24 29.01 7.78 6.83
CA ASN A 24 28.12 8.02 5.70
C ASN A 24 28.84 8.52 4.42
N LYS A 25 30.04 7.99 4.14
CA LYS A 25 30.88 8.38 3.00
C LYS A 25 30.23 8.04 1.65
N LEU A 26 29.51 6.93 1.58
CA LEU A 26 28.78 6.50 0.39
C LEU A 26 27.40 7.16 0.27
N LYS A 27 26.99 8.00 1.23
CA LYS A 27 25.65 8.58 1.31
C LYS A 27 24.55 7.50 1.32
N LEU A 28 24.79 6.37 1.97
CA LEU A 28 23.82 5.27 2.12
C LEU A 28 23.43 5.06 3.59
N GLY A 29 24.34 5.33 4.53
CA GLY A 29 24.10 5.17 5.96
C GLY A 29 22.92 5.96 6.50
N HIS A 30 22.68 7.16 5.98
CA HIS A 30 21.50 7.94 6.37
C HIS A 30 20.18 7.28 5.97
N LEU A 31 20.13 6.53 4.85
CA LEU A 31 18.93 5.81 4.40
C LEU A 31 18.62 4.62 5.31
N PHE A 32 19.65 3.90 5.73
CA PHE A 32 19.55 2.86 6.74
C PHE A 32 18.95 3.42 8.04
N SER A 33 19.51 4.52 8.55
CA SER A 33 19.01 5.18 9.77
C SER A 33 17.58 5.70 9.60
N ASN A 34 17.26 6.29 8.44
CA ASN A 34 15.92 6.78 8.14
C ASN A 34 14.89 5.65 8.10
N GLY A 35 15.26 4.48 7.57
CA GLY A 35 14.42 3.28 7.62
C GLY A 35 14.09 2.88 9.05
N LEU A 36 15.08 2.82 9.95
CA LEU A 36 14.85 2.51 11.36
C LEU A 36 14.02 3.58 12.09
N LYS A 37 14.25 4.86 11.78
CA LYS A 37 13.50 5.99 12.36
C LYS A 37 12.00 5.96 12.01
N THR A 38 11.59 5.21 10.99
CA THR A 38 10.16 5.01 10.69
C THR A 38 9.41 4.29 11.80
N MET A 39 10.09 3.62 12.73
CA MET A 39 9.47 2.90 13.85
C MET A 39 8.51 3.77 14.66
N GLY A 40 8.87 5.03 14.96
CA GLY A 40 8.01 5.96 15.70
C GLY A 40 6.72 6.31 14.93
N PRO A 41 6.83 6.87 13.71
CA PRO A 41 5.67 7.13 12.85
C PRO A 41 4.79 5.90 12.61
N LEU A 42 5.38 4.73 12.38
CA LEU A 42 4.66 3.46 12.20
C LEU A 42 3.92 3.04 13.48
N ALA A 43 4.53 3.23 14.66
CA ALA A 43 3.87 2.91 15.91
C ALA A 43 2.61 3.76 16.11
N ILE A 44 2.68 5.07 15.81
CA ILE A 44 1.54 5.99 15.91
C ILE A 44 0.41 5.57 14.95
N SER A 45 0.75 5.16 13.73
CA SER A 45 -0.24 4.87 12.69
C SER A 45 -0.81 3.44 12.74
N MET A 46 -0.11 2.47 13.32
CA MET A 46 -0.47 1.05 13.24
C MET A 46 -0.80 0.41 14.59
N VAL A 47 -0.16 0.81 15.69
CA VAL A 47 -0.27 0.04 16.94
C VAL A 47 -1.72 -0.06 17.39
N GLY A 48 -2.44 1.06 17.43
CA GLY A 48 -3.80 1.05 17.94
C GLY A 48 -4.78 0.33 17.03
N ILE A 49 -4.70 0.52 15.71
CA ILE A 49 -5.63 -0.16 14.80
C ILE A 49 -5.39 -1.68 14.78
N LEU A 50 -4.13 -2.12 14.86
CA LEU A 50 -3.79 -3.54 15.01
C LEU A 50 -4.29 -4.10 16.34
N SER A 51 -4.11 -3.37 17.44
CA SER A 51 -4.63 -3.72 18.77
C SER A 51 -6.15 -3.91 18.79
N LEU A 52 -6.89 -3.11 18.01
CA LEU A 52 -8.35 -3.17 17.91
C LEU A 52 -8.87 -4.25 16.92
N THR A 53 -8.01 -4.90 16.15
CA THR A 53 -8.40 -5.93 15.15
C THR A 53 -9.41 -6.94 15.69
N PRO A 54 -9.24 -7.54 16.89
CA PRO A 54 -10.17 -8.55 17.39
C PRO A 54 -11.60 -8.03 17.54
N LEU A 55 -11.78 -6.79 17.99
CA LEU A 55 -13.09 -6.16 18.15
C LEU A 55 -13.78 -5.99 16.78
N PHE A 56 -13.05 -5.46 15.80
CA PHE A 56 -13.57 -5.29 14.45
C PHE A 56 -13.90 -6.63 13.78
N SER A 57 -13.09 -7.67 14.00
CA SER A 57 -13.36 -9.00 13.44
C SER A 57 -14.67 -9.59 13.98
N ASN A 58 -14.99 -9.39 15.26
CA ASN A 58 -16.24 -9.87 15.85
C ASN A 58 -17.46 -9.16 15.25
N LEU A 59 -17.37 -7.84 15.03
CA LEU A 59 -18.43 -7.06 14.39
C LEU A 59 -18.68 -7.53 12.96
N ILE A 60 -17.61 -7.74 12.17
CA ILE A 60 -17.72 -8.22 10.79
C ILE A 60 -18.27 -9.65 10.74
N ASN A 61 -17.82 -10.54 11.62
CA ASN A 61 -18.32 -11.91 11.71
C ASN A 61 -19.81 -11.97 12.07
N THR A 62 -20.27 -11.08 12.95
CA THR A 62 -21.67 -11.08 13.41
C THR A 62 -22.62 -10.49 12.37
N TYR A 63 -22.28 -9.33 11.80
CA TYR A 63 -23.22 -8.57 10.98
C TYR A 63 -23.03 -8.73 9.47
N LEU A 64 -21.79 -8.86 9.00
CA LEU A 64 -21.49 -8.79 7.57
C LEU A 64 -21.28 -10.17 6.94
N SER A 65 -20.59 -11.06 7.66
CA SER A 65 -20.22 -12.39 7.15
C SER A 65 -21.42 -13.26 6.76
N PRO A 66 -22.53 -13.31 7.52
CA PRO A 66 -23.70 -14.11 7.12
C PRO A 66 -24.34 -13.67 5.80
N PHE A 67 -24.23 -12.38 5.44
CA PHE A 67 -24.76 -11.85 4.19
C PHE A 67 -23.81 -12.12 3.01
N MET A 68 -22.51 -11.92 3.20
CA MET A 68 -21.49 -12.17 2.17
C MET A 68 -21.41 -13.65 1.79
N THR A 69 -21.43 -14.53 2.79
CA THR A 69 -21.38 -15.99 2.56
C THR A 69 -22.61 -16.51 1.80
N LYS A 70 -23.80 -15.93 2.01
CA LYS A 70 -25.00 -16.24 1.20
C LYS A 70 -24.84 -15.88 -0.28
N LEU A 71 -24.07 -14.84 -0.57
CA LEU A 71 -23.74 -14.41 -1.93
C LEU A 71 -22.52 -15.15 -2.51
N SER A 72 -21.98 -16.15 -1.80
CA SER A 72 -20.72 -16.83 -2.14
C SER A 72 -19.52 -15.88 -2.27
N LEU A 73 -19.57 -14.75 -1.56
CA LEU A 73 -18.48 -13.79 -1.44
C LEU A 73 -17.71 -14.03 -0.14
N ASP A 74 -16.39 -13.92 -0.21
CA ASP A 74 -15.54 -13.99 0.98
C ASP A 74 -15.70 -12.70 1.81
N PRO A 75 -16.08 -12.79 3.10
CA PRO A 75 -16.33 -11.61 3.93
C PRO A 75 -15.14 -10.67 4.07
N SER A 76 -13.90 -11.17 3.90
CA SER A 76 -12.69 -10.37 4.05
C SER A 76 -12.52 -9.29 2.97
N ILE A 77 -13.18 -9.44 1.82
CA ILE A 77 -13.11 -8.48 0.71
C ILE A 77 -13.67 -7.13 1.12
N CYS A 78 -14.76 -7.11 1.88
CA CYS A 78 -15.35 -5.85 2.33
C CYS A 78 -14.36 -5.02 3.14
N SER A 79 -13.72 -5.59 4.16
CA SER A 79 -12.73 -4.84 4.94
C SER A 79 -11.48 -4.51 4.12
N SER A 80 -11.03 -5.44 3.27
CA SER A 80 -9.79 -5.28 2.49
C SER A 80 -9.91 -4.25 1.37
N CYS A 81 -11.11 -3.96 0.88
CA CYS A 81 -11.33 -2.88 -0.07
C CYS A 81 -11.07 -1.50 0.53
N PHE A 82 -11.26 -1.33 1.84
CA PHE A 82 -11.23 -0.02 2.50
C PHE A 82 -10.05 0.18 3.45
N ILE A 83 -9.42 -0.89 3.93
CA ILE A 83 -8.35 -0.83 4.91
C ILE A 83 -7.06 -1.39 4.29
N ALA A 84 -5.95 -0.67 4.47
CA ALA A 84 -4.65 -1.12 4.00
C ALA A 84 -4.17 -2.40 4.69
N VAL A 85 -3.34 -3.17 4.00
CA VAL A 85 -2.73 -4.42 4.49
C VAL A 85 -2.12 -4.28 5.89
N ASP A 86 -1.38 -3.19 6.08
CA ASP A 86 -0.61 -2.81 7.26
C ASP A 86 -1.40 -1.98 8.28
N MET A 87 -2.67 -1.67 7.98
CA MET A 87 -3.63 -1.03 8.88
C MET A 87 -4.63 -2.03 9.50
N GLY A 88 -4.29 -3.32 9.48
CA GLY A 88 -5.08 -4.39 10.12
C GLY A 88 -5.98 -5.20 9.18
N ALA A 89 -6.03 -4.89 7.88
CA ALA A 89 -6.81 -5.70 6.94
C ALA A 89 -6.35 -7.17 6.88
N TYR A 90 -5.03 -7.42 6.96
CA TYR A 90 -4.52 -8.78 7.02
C TYR A 90 -4.96 -9.52 8.29
N ASN A 91 -4.79 -8.88 9.45
CA ASN A 91 -5.17 -9.46 10.74
C ASN A 91 -6.69 -9.68 10.86
N LEU A 92 -7.50 -8.82 10.23
CA LEU A 92 -8.93 -9.04 10.07
C LEU A 92 -9.21 -10.26 9.20
N SER A 93 -8.55 -10.35 8.04
CA SER A 93 -8.73 -11.45 7.09
C SER A 93 -8.39 -12.80 7.71
N LEU A 94 -7.37 -12.89 8.57
CA LEU A 94 -7.06 -14.12 9.33
C LEU A 94 -8.24 -14.65 10.14
N LYS A 95 -9.16 -13.79 10.56
CA LYS A 95 -10.30 -14.14 11.43
C LYS A 95 -11.64 -14.28 10.69
N ILE A 96 -11.77 -13.72 9.50
CA ILE A 96 -13.06 -13.61 8.78
C ILE A 96 -13.05 -14.27 7.40
N ALA A 97 -11.88 -14.53 6.80
CA ALA A 97 -11.78 -15.15 5.49
C ALA A 97 -12.14 -16.64 5.55
N GLN A 98 -12.73 -17.16 4.47
CA GLN A 98 -13.21 -18.55 4.39
C GLN A 98 -12.09 -19.55 4.06
N SER A 99 -10.95 -19.08 3.54
CA SER A 99 -9.82 -19.94 3.20
C SER A 99 -8.46 -19.25 3.33
N SER A 100 -7.40 -20.06 3.43
CA SER A 100 -6.01 -19.55 3.41
C SER A 100 -5.70 -18.75 2.14
N SER A 101 -6.25 -19.14 0.98
CA SER A 101 -6.08 -18.40 -0.26
C SER A 101 -6.73 -17.02 -0.21
N PHE A 102 -7.87 -16.86 0.49
CA PHE A 102 -8.53 -15.57 0.66
C PHE A 102 -7.88 -14.68 1.73
N ILE A 103 -7.27 -15.24 2.76
CA ILE A 103 -6.39 -14.48 3.67
C ILE A 103 -5.29 -13.77 2.87
N LYS A 104 -4.68 -14.50 1.92
CA LYS A 104 -3.63 -14.00 1.04
C LYS A 104 -4.17 -13.05 -0.04
N PHE A 105 -5.23 -13.44 -0.72
CA PHE A 105 -5.81 -12.65 -1.80
C PHE A 105 -6.41 -11.35 -1.29
N SER A 106 -7.35 -11.44 -0.35
CA SER A 106 -8.03 -10.26 0.16
C SER A 106 -7.14 -9.50 1.15
N GLY A 107 -6.65 -10.22 2.17
CA GLY A 107 -5.92 -9.61 3.27
C GLY A 107 -4.57 -9.02 2.90
N ILE A 108 -3.96 -9.45 1.79
CA ILE A 108 -2.68 -8.91 1.29
C ILE A 108 -2.83 -8.24 -0.08
N LEU A 109 -3.34 -8.92 -1.11
CA LEU A 109 -3.34 -8.36 -2.47
C LEU A 109 -4.36 -7.22 -2.62
N VAL A 110 -5.63 -7.46 -2.27
CA VAL A 110 -6.71 -6.46 -2.38
C VAL A 110 -6.42 -5.27 -1.46
N SER A 111 -6.09 -5.53 -0.20
CA SER A 111 -5.81 -4.50 0.81
C SER A 111 -4.57 -3.66 0.49
N SER A 112 -3.54 -4.22 -0.13
CA SER A 112 -2.33 -3.46 -0.50
C SER A 112 -2.50 -2.63 -1.77
N ILE A 113 -3.55 -2.86 -2.57
CA ILE A 113 -3.86 -2.09 -3.77
C ILE A 113 -5.03 -1.15 -3.49
N LEU A 114 -6.23 -1.71 -3.33
CA LEU A 114 -7.45 -0.93 -3.18
C LEU A 114 -7.54 -0.32 -1.79
N GLY A 115 -7.39 -1.15 -0.74
CA GLY A 115 -7.45 -0.71 0.66
C GLY A 115 -6.47 0.43 0.94
N CYS A 116 -5.21 0.25 0.55
CA CYS A 116 -4.17 1.26 0.64
C CYS A 116 -4.50 2.55 -0.12
N THR A 117 -5.07 2.43 -1.32
CA THR A 117 -5.46 3.60 -2.10
C THR A 117 -6.52 4.41 -1.36
N LEU A 118 -7.54 3.76 -0.81
CA LEU A 118 -8.68 4.44 -0.17
C LEU A 118 -8.36 4.96 1.23
N SER A 119 -7.64 4.18 2.04
CA SER A 119 -7.30 4.56 3.42
C SER A 119 -6.11 5.51 3.52
N PHE A 120 -5.23 5.53 2.52
CA PHE A 120 -3.95 6.22 2.62
C PHE A 120 -3.62 7.07 1.39
N THR A 121 -3.37 6.47 0.23
CA THR A 121 -2.79 7.16 -0.93
C THR A 121 -3.65 8.34 -1.39
N LEU A 122 -4.96 8.13 -1.49
CA LEU A 122 -5.89 9.15 -1.95
C LEU A 122 -6.03 10.26 -0.90
N PRO A 123 -6.40 10.02 0.38
CA PRO A 123 -6.44 11.07 1.40
C PRO A 123 -5.13 11.87 1.52
N LEU A 124 -3.98 11.19 1.45
CA LEU A 124 -2.67 11.80 1.52
C LEU A 124 -2.41 12.72 0.32
N SER A 125 -2.59 12.21 -0.90
CA SER A 125 -2.33 12.99 -2.12
C SER A 125 -3.17 14.26 -2.16
N LEU A 126 -4.44 14.18 -1.78
CA LEU A 126 -5.34 15.32 -1.75
C LEU A 126 -4.98 16.39 -0.71
N GLY A 127 -4.26 16.02 0.35
CA GLY A 127 -3.74 16.95 1.33
C GLY A 127 -2.41 17.61 0.91
N MET A 128 -1.69 17.02 -0.04
CA MET A 128 -0.36 17.47 -0.47
C MET A 128 -0.38 18.22 -1.81
N ILE A 129 -1.31 17.86 -2.70
CA ILE A 129 -1.35 18.40 -4.08
C ILE A 129 -2.12 19.72 -4.13
N LYS A 130 -1.58 20.67 -4.90
CA LYS A 130 -2.18 21.99 -5.13
C LYS A 130 -3.40 21.88 -6.05
N GLU A 131 -4.40 22.73 -5.84
CA GLU A 131 -5.65 22.76 -6.61
C GLU A 131 -5.45 22.74 -8.14
N LYS A 132 -4.47 23.48 -8.65
CA LYS A 132 -4.15 23.54 -10.10
C LYS A 132 -3.81 22.17 -10.72
N ASP A 133 -3.25 21.25 -9.93
CA ASP A 133 -2.75 19.95 -10.40
C ASP A 133 -3.71 18.80 -10.10
N MET A 134 -4.85 19.11 -9.46
CA MET A 134 -5.83 18.13 -9.00
C MET A 134 -6.48 17.35 -10.15
N ASN A 135 -6.67 17.99 -11.30
CA ASN A 135 -7.20 17.31 -12.48
C ASN A 135 -6.23 16.24 -13.02
N LEU A 136 -4.92 16.51 -12.96
CA LEU A 136 -3.89 15.56 -13.40
C LEU A 136 -3.78 14.38 -12.43
N LEU A 137 -3.81 14.67 -11.12
CA LEU A 137 -3.88 13.65 -10.08
C LEU A 137 -5.09 12.73 -10.26
N ALA A 138 -6.29 13.31 -10.40
CA ALA A 138 -7.53 12.57 -10.59
C ALA A 138 -7.47 11.67 -11.82
N LYS A 139 -7.06 12.19 -12.98
CA LYS A 139 -6.89 11.40 -14.21
C LYS A 139 -5.98 10.19 -14.00
N GLY A 140 -4.85 10.38 -13.28
CA GLY A 140 -3.95 9.28 -12.94
C GLY A 140 -4.62 8.24 -12.03
N MET A 141 -5.20 8.69 -10.91
CA MET A 141 -5.87 7.80 -9.95
C MET A 141 -7.01 6.98 -10.60
N LEU A 142 -7.78 7.59 -11.51
CA LEU A 142 -8.81 6.91 -12.31
C LEU A 142 -8.24 5.75 -13.11
N CYS A 143 -7.15 5.99 -13.84
CA CYS A 143 -6.49 4.94 -14.64
C CYS A 143 -6.01 3.78 -13.74
N GLY A 144 -5.48 4.12 -12.55
CA GLY A 144 -5.09 3.14 -11.55
C GLY A 144 -6.28 2.30 -11.05
N LEU A 145 -7.35 2.95 -10.60
CA LEU A 145 -8.53 2.26 -10.03
C LEU A 145 -9.21 1.34 -11.05
N ILE A 146 -9.32 1.77 -12.31
CA ILE A 146 -9.92 0.97 -13.40
C ILE A 146 -9.08 -0.29 -13.70
N THR A 147 -7.75 -0.21 -13.55
CA THR A 147 -6.84 -1.31 -13.88
C THR A 147 -6.52 -2.23 -12.70
N CYS A 148 -6.85 -1.83 -11.47
CA CYS A 148 -6.68 -2.65 -10.26
C CYS A 148 -7.19 -4.10 -10.39
N PRO A 149 -8.39 -4.35 -10.94
CA PRO A 149 -8.92 -5.71 -11.07
C PRO A 149 -8.04 -6.62 -11.94
N ILE A 150 -7.28 -6.08 -12.89
CA ILE A 150 -6.40 -6.86 -13.77
C ILE A 150 -5.26 -7.49 -12.95
N GLY A 151 -4.57 -6.68 -12.15
CA GLY A 151 -3.51 -7.18 -11.28
C GLY A 151 -4.03 -8.20 -10.27
N LEU A 152 -5.17 -7.90 -9.63
CA LEU A 152 -5.81 -8.80 -8.67
C LEU A 152 -6.24 -10.12 -9.30
N PHE A 153 -6.81 -10.09 -10.50
CA PHE A 153 -7.16 -11.31 -11.23
C PHE A 153 -5.95 -12.23 -11.44
N ILE A 154 -4.82 -11.68 -11.92
CA ILE A 154 -3.58 -12.47 -12.05
C ILE A 154 -3.09 -12.98 -10.70
N GLY A 155 -3.13 -12.15 -9.65
CA GLY A 155 -2.76 -12.55 -8.30
C GLY A 155 -3.61 -13.71 -7.76
N GLY A 156 -4.93 -13.68 -8.00
CA GLY A 156 -5.85 -14.75 -7.63
C GLY A 156 -5.56 -16.07 -8.36
N LEU A 157 -5.23 -16.01 -9.66
CA LEU A 157 -4.80 -17.17 -10.44
C LEU A 157 -3.49 -17.77 -9.89
N LEU A 158 -2.51 -16.92 -9.55
CA LEU A 158 -1.25 -17.37 -8.95
C LEU A 158 -1.44 -18.00 -7.56
N LEU A 159 -2.46 -17.58 -6.82
CA LEU A 159 -2.90 -18.19 -5.56
C LEU A 159 -3.74 -19.45 -5.75
N LYS A 160 -3.96 -19.91 -7.00
CA LYS A 160 -4.74 -21.09 -7.36
C LYS A 160 -6.18 -21.04 -6.82
N ILE A 161 -6.77 -19.84 -6.76
CA ILE A 161 -8.19 -19.68 -6.47
C ILE A 161 -8.98 -20.17 -7.68
N GLU A 162 -10.06 -20.92 -7.43
CA GLU A 162 -10.95 -21.38 -8.49
C GLU A 162 -11.47 -20.21 -9.32
N PHE A 163 -11.45 -20.36 -10.65
CA PHE A 163 -11.75 -19.27 -11.58
C PHE A 163 -13.14 -18.64 -11.36
N SER A 164 -14.16 -19.48 -11.13
CA SER A 164 -15.54 -19.07 -10.85
C SER A 164 -15.64 -18.21 -9.58
N ILE A 165 -15.04 -18.70 -8.49
CA ILE A 165 -15.00 -18.04 -7.18
C ILE A 165 -14.20 -16.74 -7.27
N LEU A 166 -13.07 -16.73 -7.99
CA LEU A 166 -12.26 -15.54 -8.20
C LEU A 166 -13.03 -14.44 -8.93
N LEU A 167 -13.73 -14.77 -10.03
CA LEU A 167 -14.53 -13.79 -10.77
C LEU A 167 -15.64 -13.20 -9.92
N LEU A 168 -16.36 -14.05 -9.17
CA LEU A 168 -17.43 -13.61 -8.29
C LEU A 168 -16.91 -12.63 -7.23
N ASN A 169 -15.74 -12.93 -6.65
CA ASN A 169 -15.11 -12.11 -5.62
C ASN A 169 -14.40 -10.86 -6.17
N LEU A 170 -14.09 -10.81 -7.47
CA LEU A 170 -13.64 -9.60 -8.15
C LEU A 170 -14.79 -8.63 -8.47
N MET A 171 -16.05 -9.10 -8.55
CA MET A 171 -17.19 -8.24 -8.86
C MET A 171 -17.36 -7.06 -7.90
N PRO A 172 -17.34 -7.24 -6.57
CA PRO A 172 -17.39 -6.10 -5.64
C PRO A 172 -16.26 -5.09 -5.87
N ILE A 173 -15.06 -5.57 -6.22
CA ILE A 173 -13.89 -4.74 -6.47
C ILE A 173 -14.05 -3.94 -7.76
N ILE A 174 -14.53 -4.58 -8.83
CA ILE A 174 -14.81 -3.94 -10.12
C ILE A 174 -15.90 -2.88 -9.96
N ILE A 175 -17.02 -3.23 -9.30
CA ILE A 175 -18.12 -2.30 -9.03
C ILE A 175 -17.61 -1.09 -8.24
N LEU A 176 -16.83 -1.32 -7.18
CA LEU A 176 -16.26 -0.25 -6.37
C LEU A 176 -15.30 0.63 -7.20
N SER A 177 -14.40 0.03 -7.99
CA SER A 177 -13.51 0.76 -8.90
C SER A 177 -14.28 1.64 -9.89
N VAL A 178 -15.38 1.13 -10.46
CA VAL A 178 -16.22 1.90 -11.40
C VAL A 178 -16.94 3.04 -10.68
N ILE A 179 -17.57 2.77 -9.53
CA ILE A 179 -18.26 3.80 -8.73
C ILE A 179 -17.29 4.92 -8.36
N LEU A 180 -16.11 4.57 -7.85
CA LEU A 180 -15.09 5.54 -7.49
C LEU A 180 -14.59 6.32 -8.69
N SER A 181 -14.47 5.65 -9.84
CA SER A 181 -14.06 6.32 -11.07
C SER A 181 -15.09 7.36 -11.52
N VAL A 182 -16.37 6.99 -11.54
CA VAL A 182 -17.47 7.92 -11.81
C VAL A 182 -17.47 9.06 -10.79
N PHE A 183 -17.25 8.75 -9.51
CA PHE A 183 -17.27 9.73 -8.43
C PHE A 183 -16.17 10.79 -8.55
N ILE A 184 -14.95 10.37 -8.86
CA ILE A 184 -13.82 11.27 -9.11
C ILE A 184 -14.07 12.15 -10.33
N ILE A 185 -14.71 11.64 -11.40
CA ILE A 185 -15.00 12.41 -12.62
C ILE A 185 -16.06 13.49 -12.37
N PHE A 186 -17.20 13.13 -11.76
CA PHE A 186 -18.35 14.04 -11.68
C PHE A 186 -18.39 14.91 -10.43
N LYS A 187 -17.76 14.46 -9.32
CA LYS A 187 -17.85 15.11 -8.00
C LYS A 187 -16.51 15.04 -7.26
N GLN A 188 -15.45 15.49 -7.93
CA GLN A 188 -14.08 15.47 -7.39
C GLN A 188 -13.99 16.10 -5.99
N ASP A 189 -14.53 17.29 -5.77
CA ASP A 189 -14.47 17.97 -4.46
C ASP A 189 -15.17 17.19 -3.34
N MET A 190 -16.29 16.54 -3.66
CA MET A 190 -17.00 15.69 -2.70
C MET A 190 -16.23 14.40 -2.42
N CYS A 191 -15.63 13.81 -3.45
CA CYS A 191 -14.72 12.67 -3.30
C CYS A 191 -13.58 13.01 -2.34
N ILE A 192 -12.99 14.19 -2.51
CA ILE A 192 -11.92 14.70 -1.66
C ILE A 192 -12.38 14.82 -0.21
N ALA A 193 -13.53 15.45 0.01
CA ALA A 193 -14.08 15.63 1.34
C ALA A 193 -14.35 14.29 2.04
N VAL A 194 -14.99 13.34 1.35
CA VAL A 194 -15.33 12.02 1.89
C VAL A 194 -14.06 11.26 2.28
N PHE A 195 -13.07 11.18 1.39
CA PHE A 195 -11.85 10.43 1.68
C PHE A 195 -10.94 11.11 2.71
N LYS A 196 -10.93 12.45 2.78
CA LYS A 196 -10.24 13.18 3.85
C LYS A 196 -10.85 12.86 5.21
N ILE A 197 -12.19 12.83 5.31
CA ILE A 197 -12.89 12.41 6.52
C ILE A 197 -12.58 10.95 6.83
N PHE A 198 -12.64 10.07 5.84
CA PHE A 198 -12.35 8.64 6.00
C PHE A 198 -10.93 8.38 6.51
N GLY A 199 -9.91 8.99 5.90
CA GLY A 199 -8.52 8.88 6.36
C GLY A 199 -8.35 9.43 7.78
N LYS A 200 -9.01 10.55 8.11
CA LYS A 200 -9.01 11.10 9.47
C LYS A 200 -9.64 10.14 10.47
N LEU A 201 -10.75 9.48 10.11
CA LEU A 201 -11.40 8.47 10.97
C LEU A 201 -10.47 7.29 11.26
N ILE A 202 -9.76 6.77 10.25
CA ILE A 202 -8.79 5.68 10.45
C ILE A 202 -7.68 6.09 11.42
N VAL A 203 -7.12 7.30 11.24
CA VAL A 203 -6.10 7.83 12.16
C VAL A 203 -6.68 7.99 13.57
N THR A 204 -7.89 8.52 13.71
CA THR A 204 -8.56 8.65 15.00
C THR A 204 -8.76 7.29 15.69
N ILE A 205 -9.20 6.27 14.94
CA ILE A 205 -9.33 4.90 15.45
C ILE A 205 -7.96 4.36 15.91
N SER A 206 -6.90 4.59 15.13
CA SER A 206 -5.54 4.19 15.52
C SER A 206 -5.10 4.88 16.82
N ILE A 207 -5.34 6.18 16.97
CA ILE A 207 -4.97 6.90 18.20
C ILE A 207 -5.79 6.41 19.40
N ILE A 208 -7.09 6.17 19.24
CA ILE A 208 -7.93 5.60 20.30
C ILE A 208 -7.40 4.23 20.73
N GLY A 209 -7.11 3.34 19.76
CA GLY A 209 -6.52 2.03 20.05
C GLY A 209 -5.17 2.14 20.76
N LEU A 210 -4.33 3.11 20.37
CA LEU A 210 -3.04 3.36 21.00
C LEU A 210 -3.19 3.86 22.44
N ILE A 211 -4.17 4.73 22.72
CA ILE A 211 -4.48 5.18 24.08
C ILE A 211 -4.90 3.99 24.95
N LEU A 212 -5.83 3.17 24.46
CA LEU A 212 -6.31 1.98 25.17
C LEU A 212 -5.16 1.01 25.46
N GLN A 213 -4.32 0.75 24.44
CA GLN A 213 -3.16 -0.13 24.59
C GLN A 213 -2.12 0.43 25.56
N SER A 214 -1.91 1.74 25.55
CA SER A 214 -0.98 2.42 26.45
C SER A 214 -1.46 2.38 27.90
N ILE A 215 -2.76 2.60 28.14
CA ILE A 215 -3.35 2.49 29.49
C ILE A 215 -3.21 1.05 30.00
N ASN A 216 -3.54 0.07 29.15
CA ASN A 216 -3.39 -1.34 29.51
C ASN A 216 -1.92 -1.70 29.82
N SER A 217 -0.98 -1.27 28.98
CA SER A 217 0.43 -1.63 29.13
C SER A 217 1.19 -0.86 30.21
N ILE A 218 0.84 0.39 30.48
CA ILE A 218 1.55 1.25 31.44
C ILE A 218 0.88 1.17 32.82
N ALA A 219 -0.45 1.32 32.87
CA ALA A 219 -1.19 1.35 34.13
C ALA A 219 -1.70 -0.04 34.56
N GLY A 220 -1.66 -1.05 33.69
CA GLY A 220 -2.22 -2.37 33.96
C GLY A 220 -3.75 -2.40 34.02
N ILE A 221 -4.40 -1.33 33.56
CA ILE A 221 -5.86 -1.19 33.59
C ILE A 221 -6.43 -1.65 32.25
N GLN A 222 -7.10 -2.79 32.26
CA GLN A 222 -7.79 -3.32 31.08
C GLN A 222 -9.17 -2.67 30.93
N ILE A 223 -9.26 -1.65 30.06
CA ILE A 223 -10.53 -0.95 29.77
C ILE A 223 -11.42 -1.77 28.83
N ILE A 224 -10.81 -2.46 27.86
CA ILE A 224 -11.52 -3.26 26.86
C ILE A 224 -10.89 -4.64 26.78
N ASP A 225 -11.75 -5.66 26.70
CA ASP A 225 -11.34 -7.04 26.51
C ASP A 225 -10.95 -7.34 25.06
N ASN A 226 -10.09 -8.35 24.88
CA ASN A 226 -9.62 -8.80 23.56
C ASN A 226 -8.84 -7.76 22.75
N LEU A 227 -7.99 -6.94 23.38
CA LEU A 227 -6.95 -6.24 22.64
C LEU A 227 -5.86 -7.21 22.20
N MET A 228 -5.31 -7.01 20.99
CA MET A 228 -4.12 -7.74 20.54
C MET A 228 -2.92 -7.39 21.44
N ASP A 229 -2.05 -8.37 21.73
CA ASP A 229 -0.90 -8.15 22.62
C ASP A 229 0.05 -7.08 22.05
N LEU A 230 0.48 -6.14 22.90
CA LEU A 230 1.40 -5.07 22.52
C LEU A 230 2.71 -5.65 21.96
N LYS A 231 3.18 -6.77 22.51
CA LYS A 231 4.43 -7.40 22.05
C LYS A 231 4.32 -7.85 20.60
N GLU A 232 3.21 -8.46 20.22
CA GLU A 232 2.97 -8.92 18.85
C GLU A 232 2.89 -7.73 17.88
N VAL A 233 2.17 -6.68 18.29
CA VAL A 233 2.00 -5.46 17.48
C VAL A 233 3.34 -4.73 17.29
N LEU A 234 4.12 -4.52 18.36
CA LEU A 234 5.43 -3.89 18.28
C LEU A 234 6.45 -4.73 17.51
N TYR A 235 6.33 -6.06 17.57
CA TYR A 235 7.17 -6.97 16.78
C TYR A 235 6.95 -6.77 15.27
N ILE A 236 5.70 -6.62 14.84
CA ILE A 236 5.36 -6.29 13.44
C ILE A 236 5.99 -4.95 13.05
N VAL A 237 5.77 -3.89 13.85
CA VAL A 237 6.31 -2.55 13.59
C VAL A 237 7.85 -2.55 13.51
N GLY A 238 8.52 -3.22 14.44
CA GLY A 238 9.98 -3.34 14.45
C GLY A 238 10.53 -4.08 13.24
N LYS A 239 9.88 -5.18 12.82
CA LYS A 239 10.27 -5.91 11.60
C LYS A 239 10.14 -5.05 10.34
N ILE A 240 9.09 -4.24 10.23
CA ILE A 240 8.91 -3.32 9.09
C ILE A 240 10.04 -2.29 9.07
N ALA A 241 10.35 -1.66 10.22
CA ALA A 241 11.40 -0.65 10.29
C ALA A 241 12.79 -1.22 9.91
N ILE A 242 13.12 -2.42 10.38
CA ILE A 242 14.36 -3.13 9.99
C ILE A 242 14.37 -3.41 8.49
N PHE A 243 13.26 -3.92 7.94
CA PHE A 243 13.13 -4.17 6.52
C PHE A 243 13.35 -2.90 5.68
N LEU A 244 12.72 -1.80 6.10
CA LEU A 244 12.85 -0.49 5.44
C LEU A 244 14.28 0.04 5.47
N GLY A 245 15.03 -0.23 6.54
CA GLY A 245 16.46 0.10 6.63
C GLY A 245 17.28 -0.50 5.49
N GLY A 246 16.97 -1.72 5.04
CA GLY A 246 17.61 -2.35 3.88
C GLY A 246 16.99 -1.92 2.56
N ALA A 247 15.66 -1.82 2.50
CA ALA A 247 14.93 -1.51 1.28
C ALA A 247 15.24 -0.10 0.74
N TYR A 248 15.36 0.91 1.61
CA TYR A 248 15.72 2.26 1.19
C TYR A 248 17.13 2.34 0.61
N VAL A 249 18.09 1.64 1.22
CA VAL A 249 19.47 1.56 0.71
C VAL A 249 19.49 0.86 -0.66
N MET A 250 18.76 -0.26 -0.78
CA MET A 250 18.63 -0.99 -2.04
C MET A 250 18.08 -0.11 -3.16
N LEU A 251 16.99 0.62 -2.91
CA LEU A 251 16.35 1.47 -3.90
C LEU A 251 17.26 2.61 -4.36
N GLU A 252 17.98 3.24 -3.44
CA GLU A 252 18.99 4.26 -3.79
C GLU A 252 20.10 3.67 -4.67
N CYS A 253 20.61 2.49 -4.33
CA CYS A 253 21.61 1.81 -5.16
C CYS A 253 21.07 1.50 -6.56
N ILE A 254 19.83 1.01 -6.67
CA ILE A 254 19.16 0.76 -7.96
C ILE A 254 19.09 2.07 -8.77
N GLN A 255 18.66 3.17 -8.17
CA GLN A 255 18.59 4.46 -8.85
C GLN A 255 19.96 4.94 -9.36
N ARG A 256 21.02 4.76 -8.56
CA ARG A 256 22.40 5.13 -8.93
C ARG A 256 22.95 4.27 -10.07
N VAL A 257 22.81 2.95 -9.97
CA VAL A 257 23.34 1.98 -10.96
C VAL A 257 22.59 2.12 -12.29
N PHE A 258 21.26 2.23 -12.26
CA PHE A 258 20.44 2.24 -13.47
C PHE A 258 20.22 3.63 -14.06
N LYS A 259 20.86 4.69 -13.55
CA LYS A 259 20.65 6.09 -13.98
C LYS A 259 20.62 6.29 -15.51
N LYS A 260 21.51 5.62 -16.25
CA LYS A 260 21.56 5.70 -17.73
C LYS A 260 20.35 5.02 -18.40
N GLN A 261 19.93 3.87 -17.89
CA GLN A 261 18.78 3.11 -18.37
C GLN A 261 17.48 3.85 -18.05
N LEU A 262 17.41 4.50 -16.89
CA LEU A 262 16.30 5.36 -16.50
C LEU A 262 16.16 6.58 -17.43
N ALA A 263 17.28 7.20 -17.83
CA ALA A 263 17.25 8.25 -18.84
C ALA A 263 16.69 7.76 -20.20
N LYS A 264 16.98 6.51 -20.61
CA LYS A 264 16.39 5.92 -21.82
C LYS A 264 14.89 5.64 -21.69
N LEU A 265 14.41 5.32 -20.49
CA LEU A 265 12.98 5.21 -20.24
C LEU A 265 12.29 6.58 -20.38
N SER A 266 12.99 7.68 -20.05
CA SER A 266 12.43 9.04 -20.12
C SER A 266 12.13 9.43 -21.56
N THR A 267 13.05 9.12 -22.47
CA THR A 267 12.85 9.34 -23.91
C THR A 267 11.76 8.42 -24.47
N LYS A 268 11.68 7.15 -24.03
CA LYS A 268 10.64 6.21 -24.49
C LYS A 268 9.23 6.64 -24.08
N PHE A 269 9.05 7.09 -22.84
CA PHE A 269 7.75 7.56 -22.33
C PHE A 269 7.50 9.04 -22.63
N ASN A 270 8.48 9.76 -23.18
CA ASN A 270 8.44 11.21 -23.41
C ASN A 270 8.04 11.98 -22.15
N ILE A 271 8.73 11.68 -21.04
CA ILE A 271 8.56 12.32 -19.72
C ILE A 271 9.90 12.77 -19.17
N GLY A 272 9.86 13.70 -18.21
CA GLY A 272 11.03 14.21 -17.52
C GLY A 272 11.75 13.17 -16.67
N VAL A 273 13.04 13.42 -16.38
CA VAL A 273 13.86 12.56 -15.52
C VAL A 273 13.32 12.53 -14.07
N ASN A 274 12.77 13.65 -13.59
CA ASN A 274 12.13 13.73 -12.27
C ASN A 274 10.95 12.75 -12.19
N SER A 275 10.11 12.69 -13.22
CA SER A 275 8.97 11.76 -13.30
C SER A 275 9.38 10.30 -13.22
N ILE A 276 10.48 9.92 -13.86
CA ILE A 276 11.00 8.55 -13.73
C ILE A 276 11.58 8.28 -12.35
N THR A 277 12.28 9.26 -11.79
CA THR A 277 12.86 9.14 -10.46
C THR A 277 11.76 8.99 -9.41
N ALA A 278 10.69 9.79 -9.51
CA ALA A 278 9.50 9.69 -8.70
C ALA A 278 8.78 8.35 -8.89
N LEU A 279 8.63 7.86 -10.13
CA LEU A 279 8.02 6.57 -10.42
C LEU A 279 8.77 5.41 -9.74
N ILE A 280 10.10 5.40 -9.79
CA ILE A 280 10.91 4.35 -9.14
C ILE A 280 10.88 4.53 -7.62
N GLY A 281 10.98 5.77 -7.15
CA GLY A 281 10.83 6.09 -5.73
C GLY A 281 9.47 5.63 -5.18
N SER A 282 8.42 5.64 -6.01
CA SER A 282 7.09 5.16 -5.63
C SER A 282 7.05 3.67 -5.26
N LEU A 283 7.98 2.86 -5.78
CA LEU A 283 8.14 1.46 -5.35
C LEU A 283 8.41 1.37 -3.84
N ALA A 284 9.11 2.35 -3.26
CA ALA A 284 9.23 2.50 -1.80
C ALA A 284 7.97 3.12 -1.20
N SER A 285 7.52 4.25 -1.76
CA SER A 285 6.39 5.00 -1.22
C SER A 285 5.79 5.97 -2.21
N ALA A 286 4.46 5.96 -2.35
CA ALA A 286 3.75 6.98 -3.12
C ALA A 286 3.98 8.41 -2.59
N ILE A 287 4.41 8.57 -1.34
CA ILE A 287 4.79 9.88 -0.78
C ILE A 287 5.83 10.57 -1.66
N VAL A 288 6.79 9.83 -2.22
CA VAL A 288 7.85 10.40 -3.07
C VAL A 288 7.26 11.11 -4.29
N VAL A 289 6.22 10.55 -4.90
CA VAL A 289 5.52 11.16 -6.03
C VAL A 289 4.80 12.42 -5.60
N PHE A 290 4.04 12.37 -4.49
CA PHE A 290 3.21 13.49 -4.08
C PHE A 290 4.00 14.64 -3.45
N SER A 291 5.16 14.35 -2.82
CA SER A 291 6.05 15.39 -2.30
C SER A 291 6.81 16.15 -3.38
N ASP A 292 7.08 15.51 -4.52
CA ASP A 292 7.81 16.11 -5.65
C ASP A 292 6.88 16.52 -6.81
N PHE A 293 5.56 16.50 -6.58
CA PHE A 293 4.55 16.58 -7.64
C PHE A 293 4.64 17.84 -8.50
N ASP A 294 4.99 18.98 -7.89
CA ASP A 294 5.18 20.26 -8.58
C ASP A 294 6.32 20.22 -9.61
N ASN A 295 7.31 19.35 -9.41
CA ASN A 295 8.49 19.23 -10.26
C ASN A 295 8.35 18.18 -11.36
N LEU A 296 7.19 17.51 -11.44
CA LEU A 296 6.87 16.52 -12.46
C LEU A 296 6.24 17.23 -13.67
N ASP A 297 6.56 16.75 -14.86
CA ASP A 297 5.84 17.14 -16.07
C ASP A 297 4.39 16.63 -16.04
N ASP A 298 3.47 17.29 -16.74
CA ASP A 298 2.03 16.97 -16.65
C ASP A 298 1.71 15.51 -17.02
N LYS A 299 2.41 14.96 -18.01
CA LYS A 299 2.31 13.55 -18.35
C LYS A 299 2.85 12.67 -17.22
N GLY A 300 4.02 13.02 -16.68
CA GLY A 300 4.63 12.41 -15.51
C GLY A 300 3.73 12.38 -14.29
N LYS A 301 3.01 13.49 -13.99
CA LYS A 301 2.01 13.57 -12.92
C LYS A 301 0.94 12.50 -13.09
N ILE A 302 0.33 12.41 -14.28
CA ILE A 302 -0.70 11.40 -14.57
C ILE A 302 -0.15 9.97 -14.42
N LEU A 303 1.00 9.67 -15.05
CA LEU A 303 1.60 8.33 -15.02
C LEU A 303 1.99 7.90 -13.61
N CYS A 304 2.62 8.78 -12.83
CA CYS A 304 3.06 8.49 -11.47
C CYS A 304 1.87 8.34 -10.52
N SER A 305 0.82 9.17 -10.67
CA SER A 305 -0.42 9.01 -9.93
C SER A 305 -1.12 7.69 -10.26
N ALA A 306 -1.18 7.30 -11.54
CA ALA A 306 -1.77 6.03 -11.96
C ALA A 306 -1.01 4.83 -11.40
N PHE A 307 0.32 4.84 -11.50
CA PHE A 307 1.15 3.79 -10.93
C PHE A 307 1.03 3.72 -9.40
N SER A 308 0.82 4.85 -8.71
CA SER A 308 0.74 4.90 -7.25
C SER A 308 -0.45 4.15 -6.65
N VAL A 309 -1.48 3.83 -7.44
CA VAL A 309 -2.62 3.02 -6.99
C VAL A 309 -2.23 1.55 -6.82
N GLY A 310 -1.61 0.96 -7.85
CA GLY A 310 -1.31 -0.48 -7.89
C GLY A 310 0.15 -0.83 -7.61
N GLY A 311 1.09 0.00 -8.06
CA GLY A 311 2.53 -0.25 -8.09
C GLY A 311 3.34 0.43 -6.99
N ALA A 312 2.75 1.36 -6.22
CA ALA A 312 3.45 1.92 -5.07
C ALA A 312 3.64 0.89 -3.94
N TYR A 313 4.67 1.09 -3.12
CA TYR A 313 4.99 0.26 -1.94
C TYR A 313 5.38 -1.19 -2.25
N VAL A 314 5.58 -1.56 -3.52
CA VAL A 314 6.04 -2.91 -3.95
C VAL A 314 7.30 -3.34 -3.20
N LEU A 315 8.21 -2.40 -2.93
CA LEU A 315 9.46 -2.60 -2.20
C LEU A 315 9.51 -1.77 -0.91
N GLY A 316 8.34 -1.30 -0.45
CA GLY A 316 8.19 -0.37 0.66
C GLY A 316 7.75 -1.01 1.97
N GLY A 317 7.13 -0.19 2.83
CA GLY A 317 6.68 -0.60 4.17
C GLY A 317 5.66 -1.73 4.12
N GLN A 318 4.79 -1.75 3.10
CA GLN A 318 3.82 -2.83 2.90
C GLN A 318 4.48 -4.17 2.58
N LEU A 319 5.53 -4.19 1.74
CA LEU A 319 6.28 -5.42 1.54
C LEU A 319 7.00 -5.83 2.83
N GLY A 320 7.51 -4.87 3.61
CA GLY A 320 8.06 -5.14 4.94
C GLY A 320 7.05 -5.77 5.88
N PHE A 321 5.79 -5.32 5.84
CA PHE A 321 4.68 -5.93 6.58
C PHE A 321 4.40 -7.34 6.06
N VAL A 322 4.24 -7.53 4.74
CA VAL A 322 4.00 -8.86 4.16
C VAL A 322 5.14 -9.83 4.51
N ALA A 323 6.39 -9.38 4.49
CA ALA A 323 7.54 -10.16 4.90
C ALA A 323 7.56 -10.50 6.39
N SER A 324 6.89 -9.71 7.24
CA SER A 324 6.79 -9.98 8.67
C SER A 324 5.70 -11.00 9.00
N VAL A 325 4.64 -11.07 8.20
CA VAL A 325 3.45 -11.90 8.49
C VAL A 325 3.28 -13.14 7.61
N ASP A 326 3.62 -13.10 6.32
CA ASP A 326 3.57 -14.25 5.41
C ASP A 326 4.60 -14.12 4.29
N THR A 327 5.74 -14.77 4.46
CA THR A 327 6.79 -14.75 3.45
C THR A 327 6.42 -15.55 2.19
N SER A 328 5.49 -16.50 2.24
CA SER A 328 5.20 -17.38 1.09
C SER A 328 4.58 -16.65 -0.10
N ILE A 329 3.95 -15.49 0.13
CA ILE A 329 3.22 -14.72 -0.89
C ILE A 329 4.07 -13.62 -1.55
N ILE A 330 5.28 -13.30 -1.03
CA ILE A 330 6.06 -12.13 -1.47
C ILE A 330 6.21 -12.03 -2.99
N SER A 331 6.52 -13.14 -3.66
CA SER A 331 6.68 -13.15 -5.12
C SER A 331 5.36 -12.82 -5.84
N ILE A 332 4.24 -13.38 -5.37
CA ILE A 332 2.91 -13.12 -5.92
C ILE A 332 2.50 -11.67 -5.67
N TYR A 333 2.77 -11.14 -4.46
CA TYR A 333 2.52 -9.75 -4.11
C TYR A 333 3.21 -8.78 -5.08
N ILE A 334 4.51 -8.97 -5.32
CA ILE A 334 5.30 -8.12 -6.21
C ILE A 334 4.76 -8.18 -7.64
N ILE A 335 4.52 -9.40 -8.16
CA ILE A 335 4.00 -9.59 -9.52
C ILE A 335 2.64 -8.92 -9.68
N THR A 336 1.72 -9.15 -8.73
CA THR A 336 0.35 -8.59 -8.74
C THR A 336 0.38 -7.07 -8.77
N LYS A 337 1.16 -6.45 -7.86
CA LYS A 337 1.26 -4.99 -7.76
C LYS A 337 1.94 -4.37 -8.96
N LEU A 338 3.01 -4.97 -9.48
CA LEU A 338 3.67 -4.49 -10.69
C LEU A 338 2.77 -4.60 -11.92
N ILE A 339 2.02 -5.70 -12.09
CA ILE A 339 1.05 -5.84 -13.19
C ILE A 339 -0.02 -4.76 -13.09
N SER A 340 -0.57 -4.54 -11.88
CA SER A 340 -1.56 -3.48 -11.64
C SER A 340 -1.01 -2.10 -12.00
N GLY A 341 0.18 -1.74 -11.51
CA GLY A 341 0.82 -0.47 -11.81
C GLY A 341 1.19 -0.29 -13.28
N ILE A 342 1.72 -1.33 -13.95
CA ILE A 342 2.08 -1.28 -15.37
C ILE A 342 0.82 -1.13 -16.23
N ALA A 343 -0.25 -1.87 -15.92
CA ALA A 343 -1.53 -1.71 -16.61
C ALA A 343 -2.05 -0.27 -16.48
N ALA A 344 -1.93 0.34 -15.30
CA ALA A 344 -2.30 1.73 -15.06
C ALA A 344 -1.47 2.72 -15.91
N ILE A 345 -0.15 2.51 -16.02
CA ILE A 345 0.74 3.31 -16.88
C ILE A 345 0.34 3.18 -18.36
N VAL A 346 0.04 1.97 -18.83
CA VAL A 346 -0.37 1.73 -20.22
C VAL A 346 -1.66 2.46 -20.52
N LEU A 347 -2.69 2.31 -19.68
CA LEU A 347 -3.98 2.97 -19.86
C LEU A 347 -3.84 4.50 -19.83
N SER A 348 -3.12 5.04 -18.85
CA SER A 348 -2.90 6.49 -18.74
C SER A 348 -2.11 7.06 -19.92
N SER A 349 -1.14 6.32 -20.46
CA SER A 349 -0.40 6.71 -21.66
C SER A 349 -1.31 6.81 -22.91
N ILE A 350 -2.27 5.89 -23.05
CA ILE A 350 -3.24 5.88 -24.15
C ILE A 350 -4.19 7.08 -24.03
N ILE A 351 -4.75 7.31 -22.84
CA ILE A 351 -5.71 8.40 -22.59
C ILE A 351 -5.06 9.77 -22.76
N HIS A 352 -3.80 9.94 -22.35
CA HIS A 352 -3.10 11.20 -22.51
C HIS A 352 -2.86 11.54 -23.99
N LYS A 353 -2.46 10.56 -24.80
CA LYS A 353 -2.22 10.75 -26.25
C LYS A 353 -3.47 11.19 -27.02
N HIS A 354 -4.66 10.84 -26.55
CA HIS A 354 -5.92 11.24 -27.18
C HIS A 354 -6.33 12.70 -26.83
N ASN A 355 -5.74 13.29 -25.79
CA ASN A 355 -6.06 14.64 -25.30
C ASN A 355 -4.96 15.68 -25.59
N SER A 356 -3.86 15.27 -26.22
CA SER A 356 -2.70 16.10 -26.61
C SER A 356 -2.68 16.32 -28.11
#